data_AF-A0A1H2BLG2-F1
#
_entry.id   AF-A0A1H2BLG2-F1
#
_cell.length_a   1.000
_cell.length_b   1.000
_cell.length_c   1.000
_cell.angle_alpha   90.00
_cell.angle_beta   90.00
_cell.angle_gamma   90.00
#
_symmetry.space_group_name_H-M   'P 1'
#
loop_
_entity.id
_entity.type
_entity.pdbx_description
1 polymer ?
#
loop_
_entity_poly.entity_id
_entity_poly.type
_entity_poly.pdbx_seq_one_letter_code
_entity_poly.pdbx_strand_id
1 'polypeptide(L)'
;MRYVMGFFIVLLVAGCSQVTTQTNGEMGTLSNTAKGQAVATQLTTLYGRTFANCNKSDSQPAFLCSGVTLRVTVEDPAYKVWDPSPVSVKSGGVSFSYLRADANFGRLAWGYGNGYILYPIFEAPADKIDLDYLCSYPMDAWGWHRSATQVCGPSANYPAQSQRCHSANVTIAEQWLAVWKLPGTQQNLRQCGFDVTDVRNTLSGPAFYQSVRAKSLMAETGFVEHNEVIIKTWTAGRPNTFPIMAFFYIAGGTNAGLADAQYNQRDFNNSTNPKIVIPIIRLTPGNSSTGTATFAFVAADQVVN
;
A
#
# COMPACT_ATOMS: atom_id res chain seq x y z
N MET A 1 92.80 10.95 -26.26
CA MET A 1 91.65 11.35 -25.41
C MET A 1 90.45 11.60 -26.31
N ARG A 2 89.37 10.80 -26.15
CA ARG A 2 87.97 11.01 -26.58
C ARG A 2 87.73 11.22 -28.10
N TYR A 3 86.80 10.58 -28.81
CA TYR A 3 85.45 10.12 -28.48
C TYR A 3 85.06 8.90 -29.33
N VAL A 4 84.36 7.95 -28.72
CA VAL A 4 83.66 6.84 -29.39
C VAL A 4 82.27 7.35 -29.79
N MET A 5 81.91 7.25 -31.08
CA MET A 5 80.56 7.55 -31.58
C MET A 5 79.86 6.23 -31.87
N GLY A 6 79.09 5.73 -30.90
CA GLY A 6 78.26 4.53 -31.03
C GLY A 6 76.84 4.91 -31.50
N PHE A 7 76.45 4.41 -32.67
CA PHE A 7 75.09 4.53 -33.20
C PHE A 7 74.13 3.63 -32.40
N PHE A 8 73.12 4.22 -31.77
CA PHE A 8 71.99 3.51 -31.15
C PHE A 8 70.89 3.32 -32.20
N ILE A 9 70.62 2.06 -32.56
CA ILE A 9 69.43 1.67 -33.34
C ILE A 9 68.31 1.36 -32.35
N VAL A 10 67.25 2.16 -32.37
CA VAL A 10 66.02 1.94 -31.59
C VAL A 10 65.04 1.16 -32.48
N LEU A 11 64.79 -0.10 -32.13
CA LEU A 11 63.72 -0.92 -32.71
C LEU A 11 62.39 -0.57 -32.03
N LEU A 12 61.52 0.13 -32.74
CA LEU A 12 60.13 0.39 -32.36
C LEU A 12 59.29 -0.87 -32.62
N VAL A 13 58.92 -1.59 -31.56
CA VAL A 13 57.94 -2.67 -31.62
C VAL A 13 56.55 -2.05 -31.52
N ALA A 14 55.83 -2.00 -32.64
CA ALA A 14 54.42 -1.63 -32.67
C ALA A 14 53.57 -2.79 -32.13
N GLY A 15 53.13 -2.69 -30.88
CA GLY A 15 52.14 -3.59 -30.29
C GLY A 15 50.73 -3.20 -30.74
N CYS A 16 50.08 -4.07 -31.51
CA CYS A 16 48.64 -3.96 -31.79
C CYS A 16 47.86 -4.32 -30.52
N SER A 17 47.39 -3.32 -29.78
CA SER A 17 46.39 -3.52 -28.73
C SER A 17 45.04 -3.84 -29.40
N GLN A 18 44.59 -5.09 -29.29
CA GLN A 18 43.21 -5.42 -29.63
C GLN A 18 42.29 -4.76 -28.60
N VAL A 19 41.59 -3.71 -29.03
CA VAL A 19 40.47 -3.13 -28.28
C VAL A 19 39.36 -4.17 -28.33
N THR A 20 39.18 -4.90 -27.24
CA THR A 20 38.00 -5.72 -27.03
C THR A 20 36.81 -4.78 -26.97
N THR A 21 36.06 -4.68 -28.07
CA THR A 21 34.75 -4.06 -28.09
C THR A 21 33.87 -4.85 -27.12
N GLN A 22 33.65 -4.30 -25.92
CA GLN A 22 32.55 -4.73 -25.06
C GLN A 22 31.29 -4.60 -25.90
N THR A 23 30.71 -5.74 -26.26
CA THR A 23 29.35 -5.80 -26.77
C THR A 23 28.47 -5.11 -25.74
N ASN A 24 27.79 -4.04 -26.17
CA ASN A 24 26.74 -3.38 -25.41
C ASN A 24 25.83 -4.47 -24.84
N GLY A 25 25.94 -4.71 -23.54
CA GLY A 25 25.04 -5.60 -22.83
C GLY A 25 23.64 -5.08 -23.07
N GLU A 26 22.78 -5.94 -23.62
CA GLU A 26 21.35 -5.77 -23.54
C GLU A 26 21.02 -5.32 -22.11
N MET A 27 20.31 -4.21 -21.99
CA MET A 27 19.81 -3.71 -20.71
C MET A 27 18.83 -4.77 -20.19
N GLY A 28 19.38 -5.77 -19.50
CA GLY A 28 18.70 -7.02 -19.20
C GLY A 28 17.48 -6.73 -18.35
N THR A 29 16.33 -7.25 -18.78
CA THR A 29 15.11 -7.20 -17.98
C THR A 29 15.41 -7.83 -16.61
N LEU A 30 15.20 -7.09 -15.52
CA LEU A 30 15.41 -7.59 -14.17
C LEU A 30 14.68 -8.93 -13.97
N SER A 31 15.34 -9.90 -13.34
CA SER A 31 14.70 -11.17 -12.97
C SER A 31 13.53 -10.91 -12.02
N ASN A 32 12.53 -11.80 -12.01
CA ASN A 32 11.38 -11.64 -11.11
C ASN A 32 11.77 -11.72 -9.63
N THR A 33 12.84 -12.45 -9.29
CA THR A 33 13.48 -12.40 -7.97
C THR A 33 13.97 -10.99 -7.62
N ALA A 34 14.72 -10.34 -8.51
CA ALA A 34 15.22 -8.99 -8.27
C ALA A 34 14.09 -7.96 -8.15
N LYS A 35 13.04 -8.08 -8.98
CA LYS A 35 11.83 -7.25 -8.88
C LYS A 35 11.12 -7.44 -7.54
N GLY A 36 10.95 -8.69 -7.10
CA GLY A 36 10.32 -9.00 -5.81
C GLY A 36 11.09 -8.44 -4.61
N GLN A 37 12.42 -8.55 -4.63
CA GLN A 37 13.30 -7.94 -3.61
C GLN A 37 13.19 -6.41 -3.61
N ALA A 38 13.13 -5.79 -4.79
CA ALA A 38 12.92 -4.34 -4.92
C ALA A 38 11.56 -3.91 -4.34
N VAL A 39 10.49 -4.67 -4.60
CA VAL A 39 9.17 -4.40 -4.00
C VAL A 39 9.20 -4.50 -2.48
N ALA A 40 9.83 -5.52 -1.89
CA ALA A 40 9.98 -5.64 -0.44
C ALA A 40 10.73 -4.43 0.17
N THR A 41 11.79 -3.97 -0.50
CA THR A 41 12.58 -2.80 -0.11
C THR A 41 11.75 -1.52 -0.20
N GLN A 42 10.96 -1.38 -1.27
CA GLN A 42 10.09 -0.24 -1.47
C GLN A 42 8.98 -0.20 -0.41
N LEU A 43 8.36 -1.33 -0.07
CA LEU A 43 7.36 -1.40 0.99
C LEU A 43 7.92 -1.01 2.36
N THR A 44 9.15 -1.43 2.67
CA THR A 44 9.85 -1.01 3.90
C THR A 44 10.06 0.51 3.91
N THR A 45 10.45 1.08 2.76
CA THR A 45 10.62 2.53 2.60
C THR A 45 9.29 3.27 2.76
N LEU A 46 8.24 2.82 2.09
CA LEU A 46 6.89 3.41 2.16
C LEU A 46 6.34 3.38 3.59
N TYR A 47 6.45 2.24 4.27
CA TYR A 47 6.03 2.09 5.66
C TYR A 47 6.74 3.08 6.60
N GLY A 48 8.05 3.29 6.41
CA GLY A 48 8.87 4.17 7.25
C GLY A 48 8.70 5.67 6.98
N ARG A 49 8.07 6.07 5.88
CA ARG A 49 7.84 7.49 5.56
C ARG A 49 6.65 8.04 6.35
N THR A 50 6.91 8.84 7.37
CA THR A 50 5.88 9.42 8.26
C THR A 50 5.55 10.88 7.95
N PHE A 51 5.66 11.30 6.69
CA PHE A 51 5.35 12.67 6.29
C PHE A 51 3.86 12.99 6.50
N ALA A 52 3.55 14.26 6.78
CA ALA A 52 2.15 14.71 6.90
C ALA A 52 1.43 14.68 5.55
N ASN A 53 2.15 15.05 4.49
CA ASN A 53 1.68 15.09 3.11
C ASN A 53 2.85 14.80 2.15
N CYS A 54 2.55 14.54 0.89
CA CYS A 54 3.53 14.37 -0.16
C CYS A 54 4.02 15.73 -0.66
N ASN A 55 5.31 15.82 -1.01
CA ASN A 55 5.94 17.01 -1.59
C ASN A 55 5.70 18.32 -0.81
N LYS A 56 5.42 18.25 0.50
CA LYS A 56 5.07 19.42 1.34
C LYS A 56 3.85 20.19 0.82
N SER A 57 2.91 19.52 0.16
CA SER A 57 1.69 20.12 -0.37
C SER A 57 0.45 19.57 0.31
N ASP A 58 -0.40 20.45 0.86
CA ASP A 58 -1.64 20.05 1.52
C ASP A 58 -2.69 19.48 0.55
N SER A 59 -2.54 19.71 -0.75
CA SER A 59 -3.35 19.07 -1.79
C SER A 59 -2.92 17.63 -2.10
N GLN A 60 -1.83 17.16 -1.51
CA GLN A 60 -1.25 15.85 -1.79
C GLN A 60 -1.18 15.00 -0.51
N PRO A 61 -2.28 14.34 -0.12
CA PRO A 61 -2.30 13.43 1.03
C PRO A 61 -1.18 12.40 1.02
N ALA A 62 -0.73 12.00 2.21
CA ALA A 62 0.41 11.11 2.37
C ALA A 62 0.23 9.72 1.72
N PHE A 63 -1.00 9.24 1.50
CA PHE A 63 -1.25 7.97 0.80
C PHE A 63 -0.78 7.97 -0.67
N LEU A 64 -0.50 9.14 -1.25
CA LEU A 64 0.00 9.25 -2.62
C LEU A 64 1.47 8.80 -2.77
N CYS A 65 2.26 8.79 -1.68
CA CYS A 65 3.71 8.53 -1.73
C CYS A 65 4.29 7.84 -0.48
N SER A 66 3.46 7.46 0.48
CA SER A 66 3.91 6.85 1.76
C SER A 66 2.85 5.95 2.35
N GLY A 67 3.27 5.11 3.30
CA GLY A 67 2.46 4.07 3.90
C GLY A 67 2.09 2.97 2.91
N VAL A 68 1.43 1.94 3.43
CA VAL A 68 1.06 0.73 2.69
C VAL A 68 -0.46 0.61 2.72
N THR A 69 -1.10 0.93 1.60
CA THR A 69 -2.53 0.65 1.41
C THR A 69 -2.72 -0.81 1.02
N LEU A 70 -3.40 -1.58 1.86
CA LEU A 70 -3.58 -3.01 1.70
C LEU A 70 -5.05 -3.41 1.87
N ARG A 71 -5.45 -4.48 1.22
CA ARG A 71 -6.78 -5.08 1.38
C ARG A 71 -6.65 -6.57 1.57
N VAL A 72 -7.35 -7.08 2.58
CA VAL A 72 -7.49 -8.51 2.78
C VAL A 72 -8.45 -9.12 1.78
N THR A 73 -8.19 -10.36 1.40
CA THR A 73 -9.01 -11.10 0.44
C THR A 73 -9.30 -12.49 0.96
N VAL A 74 -10.36 -13.08 0.42
CA VAL A 74 -10.64 -14.52 0.52
C VAL A 74 -10.60 -15.03 -0.90
N GLU A 75 -9.90 -16.14 -1.14
CA GLU A 75 -9.88 -16.74 -2.47
C GLU A 75 -11.30 -17.13 -2.92
N ASP A 76 -11.58 -16.92 -4.20
CA ASP A 76 -12.85 -17.29 -4.82
C ASP A 76 -12.59 -17.72 -6.27
N PRO A 77 -12.90 -18.98 -6.64
CA PRO A 77 -12.78 -19.44 -8.03
C PRO A 77 -13.68 -18.71 -9.02
N ALA A 78 -14.82 -18.19 -8.57
CA ALA A 78 -15.81 -17.51 -9.39
C ALA A 78 -15.58 -15.98 -9.46
N TYR A 79 -14.72 -15.43 -8.60
CA TYR A 79 -14.58 -14.00 -8.43
C TYR A 79 -13.13 -13.53 -8.36
N LYS A 80 -12.84 -12.41 -9.01
CA LYS A 80 -11.49 -11.82 -9.01
C LYS A 80 -11.32 -10.92 -7.79
N VAL A 81 -10.42 -11.30 -6.89
CA VAL A 81 -10.27 -10.64 -5.57
C VAL A 81 -9.90 -9.15 -5.64
N TRP A 82 -9.42 -8.68 -6.79
CA TRP A 82 -9.07 -7.28 -7.07
C TRP A 82 -10.18 -6.50 -7.79
N ASP A 83 -11.31 -7.11 -8.10
CA ASP A 83 -12.48 -6.38 -8.59
C ASP A 83 -13.32 -5.88 -7.39
N PRO A 84 -14.24 -4.91 -7.59
CA PRO A 84 -15.19 -4.52 -6.56
C PRO A 84 -16.34 -5.53 -6.44
N SER A 85 -16.68 -5.92 -5.21
CA SER A 85 -17.78 -6.89 -4.97
C SER A 85 -19.14 -6.29 -5.34
N PRO A 86 -20.20 -7.08 -5.57
CA PRO A 86 -21.55 -6.54 -5.80
C PRO A 86 -22.01 -5.57 -4.71
N VAL A 87 -21.65 -5.84 -3.46
CA VAL A 87 -21.91 -4.94 -2.32
C VAL A 87 -21.16 -3.62 -2.49
N SER A 88 -19.87 -3.69 -2.83
CA SER A 88 -19.05 -2.50 -3.05
C SER A 88 -19.54 -1.66 -4.22
N VAL A 89 -19.95 -2.31 -5.33
CA VAL A 89 -20.57 -1.63 -6.48
C VAL A 89 -21.84 -0.91 -6.05
N LYS A 90 -22.69 -1.55 -5.24
CA LYS A 90 -23.92 -0.95 -4.73
C LYS A 90 -23.67 0.24 -3.79
N SER A 91 -22.66 0.17 -2.92
CA SER A 91 -22.35 1.24 -1.97
C SER A 91 -21.46 2.35 -2.55
N GLY A 92 -20.75 2.06 -3.65
CA GLY A 92 -19.81 2.96 -4.31
C GLY A 92 -18.41 2.98 -3.70
N GLY A 93 -18.06 2.06 -2.79
CA GLY A 93 -16.72 2.00 -2.19
C GLY A 93 -16.25 0.62 -1.76
N VAL A 94 -14.93 0.50 -1.68
CA VAL A 94 -14.17 -0.69 -1.29
C VAL A 94 -13.28 -0.33 -0.10
N SER A 95 -13.31 -1.17 0.93
CA SER A 95 -12.52 -0.98 2.15
C SER A 95 -11.09 -1.46 1.99
N PHE A 96 -10.15 -0.63 2.44
CA PHE A 96 -8.73 -0.93 2.56
C PHE A 96 -8.27 -0.57 3.98
N SER A 97 -7.09 -1.04 4.37
CA SER A 97 -6.36 -0.54 5.53
C SER A 97 -5.11 0.20 5.06
N TYR A 98 -4.62 1.10 5.90
CA TYR A 98 -3.43 1.92 5.62
C TYR A 98 -2.40 1.76 6.75
N LEU A 99 -1.33 1.03 6.47
CA LEU A 99 -0.30 0.68 7.44
C LEU A 99 0.91 1.63 7.30
N ARG A 100 1.34 2.24 8.41
CA ARG A 100 2.49 3.15 8.47
C ARG A 100 3.16 3.06 9.84
N ALA A 101 4.45 3.41 9.92
CA ALA A 101 5.22 3.28 11.16
C ALA A 101 4.63 4.03 12.37
N ASP A 102 3.90 5.13 12.14
CA ASP A 102 3.22 5.94 13.16
C ASP A 102 1.70 5.69 13.26
N ALA A 103 1.16 4.76 12.47
CA ALA A 103 -0.23 4.29 12.52
C ALA A 103 -0.29 2.75 12.36
N ASN A 104 0.47 2.07 13.21
CA ASN A 104 0.62 0.62 13.17
C ASN A 104 -0.62 -0.11 13.74
N PHE A 105 -0.81 -1.36 13.34
CA PHE A 105 -1.82 -2.27 13.89
C PHE A 105 -1.39 -3.74 13.74
N GLY A 106 -1.72 -4.55 14.74
CA GLY A 106 -1.26 -5.94 14.85
C GLY A 106 -2.16 -6.98 14.20
N ARG A 107 -3.41 -6.61 13.85
CA ARG A 107 -4.35 -7.51 13.15
C ARG A 107 -4.96 -6.82 11.93
N LEU A 108 -5.23 -7.61 10.89
CA LEU A 108 -5.99 -7.16 9.73
C LEU A 108 -7.50 -7.31 9.96
N ALA A 109 -8.30 -6.82 9.00
CA ALA A 109 -9.75 -6.94 9.03
C ALA A 109 -10.19 -8.41 9.17
N TRP A 110 -11.07 -8.65 10.14
CA TRP A 110 -11.64 -9.96 10.48
C TRP A 110 -10.63 -11.09 10.75
N GLY A 111 -9.35 -10.78 10.98
CA GLY A 111 -8.31 -11.78 11.21
C GLY A 111 -7.85 -12.51 9.95
N TYR A 112 -8.20 -12.04 8.75
CA TYR A 112 -7.69 -12.60 7.51
C TYR A 112 -6.18 -12.42 7.39
N GLY A 113 -5.52 -13.44 6.82
CA GLY A 113 -4.07 -13.54 6.76
C GLY A 113 -3.45 -13.30 5.39
N ASN A 114 -4.20 -12.85 4.38
CA ASN A 114 -3.69 -12.59 3.04
C ASN A 114 -4.42 -11.45 2.35
N GLY A 115 -3.85 -10.98 1.23
CA GLY A 115 -4.46 -9.94 0.43
C GLY A 115 -3.55 -9.39 -0.65
N TYR A 116 -3.82 -8.15 -1.05
CA TYR A 116 -2.96 -7.39 -1.96
C TYR A 116 -2.67 -5.98 -1.44
N ILE A 117 -1.55 -5.44 -1.91
CA ILE A 117 -1.06 -4.09 -1.62
C ILE A 117 -1.12 -3.29 -2.92
N LEU A 118 -1.58 -2.04 -2.82
CA LEU A 118 -1.63 -1.10 -3.93
C LEU A 118 -0.32 -0.31 -4.05
N TYR A 119 0.03 0.07 -5.28
CA TYR A 119 1.00 1.14 -5.48
C TYR A 119 0.46 2.47 -4.91
N PRO A 120 1.30 3.28 -4.25
CA PRO A 120 1.00 4.69 -4.06
C PRO A 120 0.91 5.37 -5.43
N ILE A 121 -0.04 6.29 -5.61
CA ILE A 121 -0.34 6.92 -6.91
C ILE A 121 0.90 7.56 -7.55
N PHE A 122 1.73 8.28 -6.79
CA PHE A 122 2.92 8.95 -7.34
C PHE A 122 4.10 8.01 -7.64
N GLU A 123 4.01 6.75 -7.24
CA GLU A 123 5.03 5.73 -7.49
C GLU A 123 4.48 4.53 -8.27
N ALA A 124 3.25 4.65 -8.77
CA ALA A 124 2.65 3.64 -9.63
C ALA A 124 3.29 3.67 -11.02
N PRO A 125 3.44 2.51 -11.67
CA PRO A 125 3.76 2.47 -13.10
C PRO A 125 2.71 3.27 -13.91
N ALA A 126 3.17 3.96 -14.96
CA ALA A 126 2.32 4.89 -15.73
C ALA A 126 1.13 4.24 -16.46
N ASP A 127 1.11 2.91 -16.59
CA ASP A 127 0.01 2.14 -17.17
C ASP A 127 -1.07 1.75 -16.15
N LYS A 128 -0.93 2.17 -14.88
CA LYS A 128 -1.92 1.91 -13.83
C LYS A 128 -2.88 3.09 -13.66
N ILE A 129 -4.11 2.78 -13.29
CA ILE A 129 -5.11 3.80 -12.98
C ILE A 129 -4.84 4.41 -11.60
N ASP A 130 -5.19 5.68 -11.48
CA ASP A 130 -5.31 6.35 -10.20
C ASP A 130 -6.65 5.96 -9.54
N LEU A 131 -6.61 5.70 -8.25
CA LEU A 131 -7.78 5.31 -7.47
C LEU A 131 -8.27 6.49 -6.62
N ASP A 132 -9.58 6.73 -6.61
CA ASP A 132 -10.19 7.83 -5.84
C ASP A 132 -10.36 7.44 -4.36
N TYR A 133 -9.53 8.00 -3.48
CA TYR A 133 -9.69 7.86 -2.02
C TYR A 133 -10.84 8.77 -1.53
N LEU A 134 -11.78 8.21 -0.78
CA LEU A 134 -13.02 8.90 -0.39
C LEU A 134 -13.02 9.34 1.08
N CYS A 135 -12.64 8.44 1.98
CA CYS A 135 -12.55 8.75 3.40
C CYS A 135 -11.52 7.88 4.11
N SER A 136 -11.03 8.38 5.24
CA SER A 136 -10.17 7.66 6.16
C SER A 136 -10.77 7.66 7.56
N TYR A 137 -10.97 6.47 8.11
CA TYR A 137 -11.42 6.21 9.46
C TYR A 137 -10.24 5.69 10.30
N PRO A 138 -9.94 6.30 11.46
CA PRO A 138 -8.85 5.82 12.31
C PRO A 138 -9.04 4.39 12.82
N MET A 139 -10.29 3.91 12.91
CA MET A 139 -10.64 2.54 13.29
C MET A 139 -11.61 1.95 12.27
N ASP A 140 -11.88 0.64 12.32
CA ASP A 140 -12.93 -0.01 11.52
C ASP A 140 -14.23 0.79 11.58
N ALA A 141 -14.74 1.24 10.43
CA ALA A 141 -15.89 2.13 10.36
C ALA A 141 -17.20 1.40 10.62
N TRP A 142 -17.22 0.07 10.57
CA TRP A 142 -18.46 -0.73 10.53
C TRP A 142 -19.37 -0.30 9.39
N GLY A 143 -18.79 -0.10 8.20
CA GLY A 143 -19.49 0.47 7.04
C GLY A 143 -20.81 -0.22 6.68
N TRP A 144 -20.88 -1.55 6.84
CA TRP A 144 -22.09 -2.34 6.61
C TRP A 144 -23.31 -1.89 7.44
N HIS A 145 -23.07 -1.38 8.64
CA HIS A 145 -24.09 -0.90 9.56
C HIS A 145 -24.43 0.59 9.38
N ARG A 146 -23.75 1.29 8.46
CA ARG A 146 -23.98 2.72 8.19
C ARG A 146 -24.99 2.92 7.07
N SER A 147 -24.73 2.35 5.90
CA SER A 147 -25.61 2.46 4.74
C SER A 147 -25.32 1.34 3.72
N ALA A 148 -26.38 0.89 3.05
CA ALA A 148 -26.29 -0.12 1.99
C ALA A 148 -25.98 0.47 0.61
N THR A 149 -26.04 1.80 0.45
CA THR A 149 -25.96 2.48 -0.86
C THR A 149 -25.04 3.70 -0.85
N GLN A 150 -24.40 3.99 0.28
CA GLN A 150 -23.48 5.10 0.42
C GLN A 150 -22.32 4.71 1.34
N VAL A 151 -21.11 5.10 0.95
CA VAL A 151 -19.93 5.06 1.82
C VAL A 151 -19.62 6.42 2.43
N CYS A 152 -18.80 6.43 3.48
CA CYS A 152 -18.34 7.65 4.15
C CYS A 152 -19.47 8.52 4.73
N GLY A 153 -20.65 7.94 4.96
CA GLY A 153 -21.82 8.60 5.53
C GLY A 153 -21.96 8.37 7.04
N PRO A 154 -22.90 9.10 7.67
CA PRO A 154 -23.24 8.86 9.06
C PRO A 154 -23.89 7.47 9.26
N SER A 155 -23.74 6.93 10.47
CA SER A 155 -24.58 5.85 10.97
C SER A 155 -25.94 6.38 11.44
N ALA A 156 -26.97 5.54 11.35
CA ALA A 156 -28.32 5.89 11.83
C ALA A 156 -28.37 6.16 13.34
N ASN A 157 -27.51 5.48 14.11
CA ASN A 157 -27.44 5.62 15.57
C ASN A 157 -26.77 6.92 16.03
N TYR A 158 -25.89 7.51 15.20
CA TYR A 158 -25.12 8.70 15.54
C TYR A 158 -25.07 9.70 14.38
N PRO A 159 -26.22 10.21 13.89
CA PRO A 159 -26.28 10.95 12.64
C PRO A 159 -25.47 12.25 12.67
N ALA A 160 -25.35 12.89 13.84
CA ALA A 160 -24.61 14.13 14.01
C ALA A 160 -23.10 13.93 14.25
N GLN A 161 -22.71 12.89 14.98
CA GLN A 161 -21.30 12.66 15.36
C GLN A 161 -20.54 11.90 14.27
N SER A 162 -21.22 11.00 13.55
CA SER A 162 -20.57 10.04 12.65
C SER A 162 -20.59 10.42 11.17
N GLN A 163 -21.11 11.62 10.84
CA GLN A 163 -21.01 12.24 9.53
C GLN A 163 -19.54 12.48 9.14
N ARG A 164 -19.28 13.20 8.04
CA ARG A 164 -17.91 13.62 7.71
C ARG A 164 -17.32 14.43 8.88
N CYS A 165 -16.07 14.17 9.24
CA CYS A 165 -15.48 14.76 10.45
C CYS A 165 -15.58 16.29 10.49
N HIS A 166 -15.27 16.96 9.38
CA HIS A 166 -15.37 18.41 9.30
C HIS A 166 -16.80 18.94 9.50
N SER A 167 -17.83 18.20 9.04
CA SER A 167 -19.25 18.54 9.26
C SER A 167 -19.68 18.32 10.71
N ALA A 168 -19.01 17.41 11.42
CA ALA A 168 -19.19 17.16 12.86
C ALA A 168 -18.33 18.08 13.76
N ASN A 169 -17.70 19.12 13.20
CA ASN A 169 -16.74 19.98 13.92
C ASN A 169 -15.54 19.22 14.51
N VAL A 170 -15.15 18.11 13.88
CA VAL A 170 -13.94 17.34 14.18
C VAL A 170 -12.94 17.58 13.05
N THR A 171 -11.88 18.33 13.32
CA THR A 171 -10.84 18.66 12.34
C THR A 171 -9.45 18.20 12.74
N ILE A 172 -9.25 17.82 14.00
CA ILE A 172 -7.97 17.30 14.50
C ILE A 172 -8.14 15.97 15.25
N ALA A 173 -7.04 15.22 15.34
CA ALA A 173 -7.00 13.90 15.95
C ALA A 173 -7.49 13.86 17.41
N GLU A 174 -7.19 14.91 18.18
CA GLU A 174 -7.57 15.03 19.59
C GLU A 174 -9.09 15.15 19.75
N GLN A 175 -9.75 15.89 18.86
CA GLN A 175 -11.21 16.00 18.84
C GLN A 175 -11.86 14.67 18.45
N TRP A 176 -11.29 13.97 17.47
CA TRP A 176 -11.75 12.65 17.10
C TRP A 176 -11.64 11.67 18.28
N LEU A 177 -10.52 11.69 19.01
CA LEU A 177 -10.32 10.86 20.20
C LEU A 177 -11.32 11.17 21.31
N ALA A 178 -11.67 12.46 21.50
CA ALA A 178 -12.70 12.86 22.45
C ALA A 178 -14.07 12.24 22.10
N VAL A 179 -14.47 12.25 20.82
CA VAL A 179 -15.70 11.60 20.35
C VAL A 179 -15.65 10.07 20.55
N TRP A 180 -14.49 9.46 20.27
CA TRP A 180 -14.28 8.02 20.49
C TRP A 180 -14.48 7.64 21.96
N LYS A 181 -13.91 8.43 22.88
CA LYS A 181 -13.94 8.17 24.34
C LYS A 181 -15.28 8.46 25.02
N LEU A 182 -16.27 9.01 24.32
CA LEU A 182 -17.61 9.18 24.89
C LEU A 182 -18.17 7.82 25.40
N PRO A 183 -18.91 7.80 26.52
CA PRO A 183 -19.51 6.57 27.04
C PRO A 183 -20.39 5.85 26.00
N GLY A 184 -20.47 4.52 26.08
CA GLY A 184 -21.26 3.67 25.20
C GLY A 184 -20.45 2.51 24.59
N THR A 185 -21.11 1.68 23.78
CA THR A 185 -20.54 0.41 23.24
C THR A 185 -20.43 0.35 21.72
N GLN A 186 -20.78 1.44 21.02
CA GLN A 186 -20.82 1.52 19.55
C GLN A 186 -19.87 2.61 19.02
N GLN A 187 -18.65 2.66 19.56
CA GLN A 187 -17.61 3.64 19.20
C GLN A 187 -17.36 3.67 17.68
N ASN A 188 -17.27 2.49 17.06
CA ASN A 188 -17.02 2.34 15.62
C ASN A 188 -18.12 2.98 14.75
N LEU A 189 -19.37 3.01 15.21
CA LEU A 189 -20.49 3.69 14.54
C LEU A 189 -20.58 5.17 14.85
N ARG A 190 -20.07 5.60 16.00
CA ARG A 190 -20.08 7.01 16.43
C ARG A 190 -18.95 7.82 15.79
N GLN A 191 -17.81 7.20 15.50
CA GLN A 191 -16.70 7.90 14.87
C GLN A 191 -17.12 8.51 13.52
N CYS A 192 -16.58 9.69 13.24
CA CYS A 192 -16.63 10.29 11.92
C CYS A 192 -15.51 9.75 11.02
N GLY A 193 -15.69 9.86 9.70
CA GLY A 193 -14.64 9.62 8.71
C GLY A 193 -14.07 10.93 8.18
N PHE A 194 -12.75 11.03 8.09
CA PHE A 194 -12.09 12.20 7.49
C PHE A 194 -12.35 12.20 5.98
N ASP A 195 -12.77 13.35 5.44
CA ASP A 195 -13.00 13.53 4.01
C ASP A 195 -11.68 13.85 3.31
N VAL A 196 -11.22 12.91 2.48
CA VAL A 196 -9.93 12.96 1.79
C VAL A 196 -10.09 12.91 0.28
N THR A 197 -11.31 13.19 -0.21
CA THR A 197 -11.59 13.28 -1.63
C THR A 197 -10.74 14.36 -2.30
N ASP A 198 -10.40 14.18 -3.57
CA ASP A 198 -9.60 15.13 -4.34
C ASP A 198 -10.26 16.52 -4.42
N VAL A 199 -11.60 16.58 -4.45
CA VAL A 199 -12.37 17.82 -4.44
C VAL A 199 -12.13 18.69 -3.18
N ARG A 200 -11.60 18.11 -2.10
CA ARG A 200 -11.17 18.85 -0.90
C ARG A 200 -9.87 19.62 -1.11
N ASN A 201 -9.11 19.30 -2.16
CA ASN A 201 -7.86 19.94 -2.54
C ASN A 201 -6.93 20.11 -1.31
N THR A 202 -6.56 21.34 -0.95
CA THR A 202 -5.67 21.65 0.18
C THR A 202 -6.22 21.26 1.55
N LEU A 203 -7.48 20.82 1.65
CA LEU A 203 -8.03 20.29 2.89
C LEU A 203 -7.86 18.76 2.99
N SER A 204 -7.56 18.08 1.88
CA SER A 204 -7.46 16.62 1.83
C SER A 204 -6.24 16.10 2.60
N GLY A 205 -5.06 16.66 2.36
CA GLY A 205 -3.82 16.24 3.00
C GLY A 205 -3.87 16.40 4.52
N PRO A 206 -4.23 17.59 5.05
CA PRO A 206 -4.42 17.78 6.48
C PRO A 206 -5.46 16.83 7.08
N ALA A 207 -6.61 16.61 6.42
CA ALA A 207 -7.64 15.69 6.92
C ALA A 207 -7.13 14.24 6.99
N PHE A 208 -6.44 13.76 5.96
CA PHE A 208 -5.85 12.42 5.97
C PHE A 208 -4.80 12.29 7.08
N TYR A 209 -3.93 13.28 7.24
CA TYR A 209 -2.92 13.27 8.30
C TYR A 209 -3.53 13.20 9.70
N GLN A 210 -4.62 13.93 9.94
CA GLN A 210 -5.33 13.88 11.23
C GLN A 210 -5.97 12.50 11.48
N SER A 211 -6.39 11.78 10.43
CA SER A 211 -6.84 10.38 10.58
C SER A 211 -5.70 9.45 11.03
N VAL A 212 -4.50 9.63 10.49
CA VAL A 212 -3.30 8.88 10.86
C VAL A 212 -2.86 9.20 12.29
N ARG A 213 -2.85 10.49 12.66
CA ARG A 213 -2.58 10.92 14.04
C ARG A 213 -3.60 10.34 15.02
N ALA A 214 -4.89 10.34 14.68
CA ALA A 214 -5.94 9.77 15.53
C ALA A 214 -5.73 8.27 15.79
N LYS A 215 -5.30 7.51 14.76
CA LYS A 215 -4.88 6.11 14.93
C LYS A 215 -3.75 5.98 15.94
N SER A 216 -2.72 6.81 15.80
CA SER A 216 -1.56 6.82 16.70
C SER A 216 -1.94 7.13 18.16
N LEU A 217 -2.79 8.13 18.38
CA LEU A 217 -3.23 8.57 19.72
C LEU A 217 -4.04 7.51 20.48
N MET A 218 -4.58 6.52 19.77
CA MET A 218 -5.30 5.40 20.38
C MET A 218 -4.38 4.36 21.03
N ALA A 219 -3.06 4.44 20.83
CA ALA A 219 -2.05 3.56 21.41
C ALA A 219 -2.45 2.07 21.29
N GLU A 220 -2.43 1.32 22.39
CA GLU A 220 -2.78 -0.11 22.40
C GLU A 220 -4.22 -0.39 21.93
N THR A 221 -5.19 0.50 22.23
CA THR A 221 -6.56 0.33 21.72
C THR A 221 -6.60 0.46 20.20
N GLY A 222 -5.77 1.35 19.65
CA GLY A 222 -5.60 1.51 18.21
C GLY A 222 -4.90 0.31 17.60
N PHE A 223 -3.86 -0.20 18.25
CA PHE A 223 -3.01 -1.26 17.72
C PHE A 223 -3.74 -2.61 17.55
N VAL A 224 -4.65 -2.94 18.46
CA VAL A 224 -5.38 -4.22 18.41
C VAL A 224 -6.47 -4.28 17.33
N GLU A 225 -6.65 -3.24 16.53
CA GLU A 225 -7.65 -3.15 15.47
C GLU A 225 -7.09 -2.48 14.21
N HIS A 226 -7.63 -2.82 13.04
CA HIS A 226 -7.26 -2.17 11.79
C HIS A 226 -7.92 -0.78 11.68
N ASN A 227 -7.36 0.08 10.85
CA ASN A 227 -8.05 1.28 10.37
C ASN A 227 -8.79 0.97 9.06
N GLU A 228 -9.60 1.91 8.59
CA GLU A 228 -10.34 1.74 7.33
C GLU A 228 -10.23 2.97 6.44
N VAL A 229 -9.72 2.77 5.24
CA VAL A 229 -9.70 3.75 4.16
C VAL A 229 -10.66 3.27 3.07
N ILE A 230 -11.58 4.11 2.66
CA ILE A 230 -12.52 3.79 1.59
C ILE A 230 -12.02 4.36 0.27
N ILE A 231 -11.89 3.50 -0.72
CA ILE A 231 -11.57 3.85 -2.11
C ILE A 231 -12.83 3.64 -2.94
N LYS A 232 -13.12 4.56 -3.86
CA LYS A 232 -14.26 4.46 -4.79
C LYS A 232 -14.13 3.21 -5.65
N THR A 233 -15.25 2.61 -6.01
CA THR A 233 -15.24 1.49 -6.97
C THR A 233 -14.69 1.89 -8.33
N TRP A 234 -13.95 0.97 -8.94
CA TRP A 234 -13.43 1.06 -10.30
C TRP A 234 -14.19 0.11 -11.25
N THR A 235 -13.89 0.21 -12.54
CA THR A 235 -14.40 -0.72 -13.55
C THR A 235 -13.76 -2.10 -13.36
N ALA A 236 -14.58 -3.11 -13.04
CA ALA A 236 -14.16 -4.50 -12.89
C ALA A 236 -13.64 -5.10 -14.20
N GLY A 237 -12.88 -6.20 -14.11
CA GLY A 237 -12.38 -6.94 -15.28
C GLY A 237 -11.26 -6.24 -16.03
N ARG A 238 -10.52 -5.34 -15.36
CA ARG A 238 -9.38 -4.58 -15.93
C ARG A 238 -8.06 -4.84 -15.18
N PRO A 239 -7.61 -6.10 -15.05
CA PRO A 239 -6.45 -6.44 -14.21
C PRO A 239 -5.15 -5.79 -14.69
N ASN A 240 -4.96 -5.64 -16.01
CA ASN A 240 -3.74 -5.05 -16.58
C ASN A 240 -3.45 -3.62 -16.08
N THR A 241 -4.49 -2.82 -15.83
CA THR A 241 -4.35 -1.42 -15.41
C THR A 241 -4.60 -1.22 -13.91
N PHE A 242 -4.96 -2.26 -13.17
CA PHE A 242 -5.22 -2.16 -11.74
C PHE A 242 -3.89 -2.08 -10.94
N PRO A 243 -3.71 -1.12 -10.02
CA PRO A 243 -2.40 -0.79 -9.43
C PRO A 243 -1.97 -1.75 -8.30
N ILE A 244 -1.98 -3.06 -8.52
CA ILE A 244 -1.42 -4.01 -7.54
C ILE A 244 0.10 -3.95 -7.57
N MET A 245 0.70 -3.70 -6.41
CA MET A 245 2.15 -3.73 -6.17
C MET A 245 2.64 -5.10 -5.72
N ALA A 246 1.87 -5.76 -4.86
CA ALA A 246 2.21 -7.06 -4.31
C ALA A 246 0.95 -7.82 -3.87
N PHE A 247 1.00 -9.15 -3.93
CA PHE A 247 0.20 -9.98 -3.04
C PHE A 247 0.95 -10.14 -1.72
N PHE A 248 0.24 -10.41 -0.63
CA PHE A 248 0.87 -10.62 0.65
C PHE A 248 0.16 -11.69 1.46
N TYR A 249 0.89 -12.21 2.46
CA TYR A 249 0.31 -12.93 3.57
C TYR A 249 0.97 -12.53 4.89
N ILE A 250 0.27 -12.75 5.99
CA ILE A 250 0.77 -12.57 7.35
C ILE A 250 1.65 -13.76 7.71
N ALA A 251 2.95 -13.51 7.87
CA ALA A 251 3.91 -14.52 8.26
C ALA A 251 3.83 -14.82 9.77
N GLY A 252 4.00 -16.09 10.14
CA GLY A 252 3.94 -16.57 11.52
C GLY A 252 3.06 -17.81 11.67
N GLY A 253 3.24 -18.54 12.76
CA GLY A 253 2.51 -19.79 13.01
C GLY A 253 2.67 -20.78 11.85
N THR A 254 1.57 -21.18 11.25
CA THR A 254 1.51 -22.10 10.11
C THR A 254 1.58 -21.41 8.73
N ASN A 255 1.74 -20.08 8.69
CA ASN A 255 1.63 -19.28 7.46
C ASN A 255 0.32 -19.53 6.69
N ALA A 256 -0.81 -19.60 7.42
CA ALA A 256 -2.10 -20.04 6.87
C ALA A 256 -2.57 -19.26 5.63
N GLY A 257 -2.19 -17.99 5.48
CA GLY A 257 -2.55 -17.16 4.32
C GLY A 257 -1.69 -17.37 3.06
N LEU A 258 -0.61 -18.16 3.11
CA LEU A 258 0.29 -18.33 1.97
C LEU A 258 -0.40 -19.01 0.77
N ALA A 259 -1.25 -20.02 1.01
CA ALA A 259 -1.94 -20.74 -0.05
C ALA A 259 -2.85 -19.80 -0.88
N ASP A 260 -3.66 -18.98 -0.22
CA ASP A 260 -4.50 -17.97 -0.86
C ASP A 260 -3.65 -16.92 -1.61
N ALA A 261 -2.53 -16.47 -1.04
CA ALA A 261 -1.65 -15.52 -1.72
C ALA A 261 -1.05 -16.13 -3.01
N GLN A 262 -0.69 -17.41 -2.99
CA GLN A 262 -0.23 -18.16 -4.16
C GLN A 262 -1.34 -18.36 -5.19
N TYR A 263 -2.58 -18.62 -4.74
CA TYR A 263 -3.74 -18.64 -5.60
C TYR A 263 -3.92 -17.30 -6.32
N ASN A 264 -3.96 -16.21 -5.57
CA ASN A 264 -4.15 -14.86 -6.11
C ASN A 264 -3.04 -14.45 -7.08
N GLN A 265 -1.77 -14.77 -6.78
CA GLN A 265 -0.65 -14.52 -7.70
C GLN A 265 -0.84 -15.21 -9.06
N ARG A 266 -1.17 -16.50 -9.03
CA ARG A 266 -1.39 -17.28 -10.26
C ARG A 266 -2.63 -16.80 -11.01
N ASP A 267 -3.70 -16.49 -10.30
CA ASP A 267 -4.94 -16.04 -10.93
C ASP A 267 -4.79 -14.67 -11.61
N PHE A 268 -4.08 -13.74 -10.97
CA PHE A 268 -3.79 -12.43 -11.56
C PHE A 268 -2.88 -12.55 -12.79
N ASN A 269 -1.82 -13.36 -12.70
CA ASN A 269 -0.99 -13.63 -13.87
C ASN A 269 -1.83 -14.23 -15.02
N ASN A 270 -2.70 -15.19 -14.71
CA ASN A 270 -3.57 -15.79 -15.71
C ASN A 270 -4.59 -14.81 -16.32
N SER A 271 -5.01 -13.82 -15.56
CA SER A 271 -6.01 -12.82 -15.96
C SER A 271 -5.44 -11.65 -16.76
N THR A 272 -4.13 -11.55 -16.94
CA THR A 272 -3.47 -10.44 -17.64
C THR A 272 -2.93 -10.84 -19.01
N ASN A 273 -2.92 -9.88 -19.94
CA ASN A 273 -2.27 -10.01 -21.25
C ASN A 273 -1.58 -8.70 -21.68
N PRO A 274 -0.23 -8.61 -21.79
CA PRO A 274 0.73 -9.68 -21.50
C PRO A 274 0.66 -10.14 -20.04
N LYS A 275 1.22 -11.32 -19.76
CA LYS A 275 1.25 -11.90 -18.41
C LYS A 275 2.06 -11.02 -17.47
N ILE A 276 1.42 -10.48 -16.43
CA ILE A 276 2.07 -9.66 -15.40
C ILE A 276 2.37 -10.55 -14.18
N VAL A 277 3.61 -10.49 -13.69
CA VAL A 277 4.04 -11.19 -12.48
C VAL A 277 4.08 -10.19 -11.32
N ILE A 278 3.21 -10.40 -10.34
CA ILE A 278 3.16 -9.63 -9.09
C ILE A 278 3.76 -10.48 -7.98
N PRO A 279 4.75 -10.00 -7.20
CA PRO A 279 5.39 -10.79 -6.16
C PRO A 279 4.47 -11.00 -4.96
N ILE A 280 4.66 -12.13 -4.27
CA ILE A 280 4.13 -12.37 -2.92
C ILE A 280 5.15 -11.87 -1.90
N ILE A 281 4.69 -11.07 -0.95
CA ILE A 281 5.48 -10.49 0.13
C ILE A 281 5.02 -11.04 1.48
N ARG A 282 5.96 -11.50 2.29
CA ARG A 282 5.75 -11.82 3.70
C ARG A 282 5.58 -10.51 4.48
N LEU A 283 4.40 -10.29 5.02
CA LEU A 283 4.15 -9.22 5.99
C LEU A 283 4.24 -9.82 7.40
N THR A 284 5.19 -9.37 8.21
CA THR A 284 5.20 -9.66 9.65
C THR A 284 4.70 -8.42 10.38
N PRO A 285 3.52 -8.44 11.01
CA PRO A 285 3.02 -7.30 11.77
C PRO A 285 3.95 -6.93 12.94
N GLY A 286 3.88 -5.68 13.39
CA GLY A 286 4.46 -5.31 14.68
C GLY A 286 3.81 -6.13 15.80
N ASN A 287 4.50 -6.27 16.94
CA ASN A 287 3.99 -6.96 18.13
C ASN A 287 3.43 -6.02 19.21
N SER A 288 3.46 -4.70 18.96
CA SER A 288 2.97 -3.64 19.85
C SER A 288 2.73 -2.37 19.04
N SER A 289 2.08 -1.36 19.64
CA SER A 289 1.83 -0.06 19.01
C SER A 289 3.09 0.66 18.54
N THR A 290 4.24 0.42 19.20
CA THR A 290 5.56 0.97 18.84
C THR A 290 6.46 -0.04 18.11
N GLY A 291 5.95 -1.26 17.85
CA GLY A 291 6.67 -2.28 17.10
C GLY A 291 6.76 -1.94 15.61
N THR A 292 7.57 -2.70 14.89
CA THR A 292 7.82 -2.48 13.46
C THR A 292 7.25 -3.64 12.64
N ALA A 293 6.43 -3.32 11.64
CA ALA A 293 6.07 -4.29 10.62
C ALA A 293 7.21 -4.46 9.60
N THR A 294 7.44 -5.68 9.12
CA THR A 294 8.50 -5.98 8.15
C THR A 294 7.95 -6.65 6.90
N PHE A 295 8.58 -6.35 5.76
CA PHE A 295 8.22 -6.86 4.44
C PHE A 295 9.40 -7.65 3.86
N ALA A 296 9.18 -8.92 3.52
CA ALA A 296 10.24 -9.76 2.97
C ALA A 296 9.76 -10.50 1.71
N PHE A 297 10.62 -10.52 0.70
CA PHE A 297 10.44 -11.39 -0.47
C PHE A 297 11.14 -12.72 -0.22
N VAL A 298 10.44 -13.82 -0.50
CA VAL A 298 11.00 -15.18 -0.44
C VAL A 298 10.69 -15.90 -1.73
N ALA A 299 11.73 -16.38 -2.42
CA ALA A 299 11.60 -17.04 -3.72
C ALA A 299 10.73 -18.31 -3.66
N ALA A 300 10.84 -19.07 -2.55
CA ALA A 300 10.05 -20.29 -2.34
C ALA A 300 8.55 -20.05 -2.15
N ASP A 301 8.12 -18.81 -1.87
CA ASP A 301 6.71 -18.47 -1.72
C ASP A 301 6.04 -18.22 -3.07
N GLN A 302 6.82 -17.95 -4.14
CA GLN A 302 6.31 -17.61 -5.47
C GLN A 302 5.91 -18.86 -6.25
N VAL A 303 4.82 -18.77 -7.01
CA VAL A 303 4.29 -19.83 -7.89
C VAL A 303 4.22 -19.42 -9.36
N VAL A 304 4.64 -18.20 -9.69
CA VAL A 304 4.77 -17.67 -11.05
C VAL A 304 6.14 -17.00 -11.17
N ASN A 305 6.84 -17.24 -12.28
CA ASN A 305 8.18 -16.73 -12.58
C ASN A 305 8.29 -16.07 -13.94
#